data_AF-A0A1H9GBU1-F1
#
_entry.id   AF-A0A1H9GBU1-F1
#
_cell.length_a   1.000
_cell.length_b   1.000
_cell.length_c   1.000
_cell.angle_alpha   90.00
_cell.angle_beta   90.00
_cell.angle_gamma   90.00
#
_symmetry.space_group_name_H-M   'P 1'
#
loop_
_entity.id
_entity.type
_entity.pdbx_description
1 polymer ?
#
loop_
_entity_poly.entity_id
_entity_poly.type
_entity_poly.pdbx_seq_one_letter_code
_entity_poly.pdbx_strand_id
1 'polypeptide(L)'
;MSRGKTGARAGDLIERWKRGAALLLFFILIGASALVAAGIPMMLIAEVTGDTRWSSIANISTVAAIAIFPWIATSSGTVGAFQALFQTQSDANRDRAARR
;
A
#
# COMPACT_ATOMS: atom_id res chain seq x y z
N MET A 1 14.65 28.00 -30.34
CA MET A 1 13.95 27.92 -29.03
C MET A 1 13.08 26.67 -28.95
N SER A 2 13.55 25.53 -28.42
CA SER A 2 12.69 24.35 -28.16
C SER A 2 13.02 23.55 -26.89
N ARG A 3 14.07 23.92 -26.14
CA ARG A 3 14.52 23.19 -24.94
C ARG A 3 13.54 23.21 -23.75
N GLY A 4 12.55 24.12 -23.73
CA GLY A 4 11.61 24.26 -22.62
C GLY A 4 10.51 23.19 -22.55
N LYS A 5 10.14 22.55 -23.67
CA LYS A 5 9.01 21.59 -23.70
C LYS A 5 9.40 20.17 -23.28
N THR A 6 10.66 19.78 -23.48
CA THR A 6 11.19 18.45 -23.13
C THR A 6 11.44 18.30 -21.63
N GLY A 7 11.97 19.34 -20.96
CA GLY A 7 12.18 19.33 -19.51
C GLY A 7 10.88 19.21 -18.71
N ALA A 8 9.81 19.89 -19.15
CA ALA A 8 8.50 19.82 -18.51
C ALA A 8 7.86 18.41 -18.63
N ARG A 9 7.99 17.75 -19.79
CA ARG A 9 7.47 16.39 -20.00
C ARG A 9 8.22 15.31 -19.22
N ALA A 10 9.54 15.47 -19.06
CA ALA A 10 10.35 14.54 -18.27
C ALA A 10 10.02 14.63 -16.77
N GLY A 11 9.81 15.85 -16.25
CA GLY A 11 9.39 16.06 -14.87
C GLY A 11 8.04 15.41 -14.55
N ASP A 12 7.05 15.58 -15.43
CA ASP A 12 5.72 14.98 -15.25
C ASP A 12 5.76 13.44 -15.29
N LEU A 13 6.62 12.85 -16.12
CA LEU A 13 6.78 11.39 -16.21
C LEU A 13 7.39 10.80 -14.93
N ILE A 14 8.44 11.44 -14.41
CA ILE A 14 9.10 11.03 -13.16
C ILE A 14 8.12 11.07 -12.00
N GLU A 15 7.28 12.10 -11.95
CA GLU A 15 6.32 12.25 -10.87
C GLU A 15 5.19 11.23 -10.91
N ARG A 16 4.71 10.87 -12.10
CA ARG A 16 3.78 9.75 -12.27
C ARG A 16 4.38 8.43 -11.81
N TRP A 17 5.66 8.18 -12.12
CA TRP A 17 6.37 6.99 -11.66
C TRP A 17 6.53 6.94 -10.14
N LYS A 18 6.91 8.05 -9.52
CA LYS A 18 7.00 8.15 -8.05
C LYS A 18 5.66 7.85 -7.38
N ARG A 19 4.55 8.32 -7.96
CA ARG A 19 3.19 8.03 -7.48
C ARG A 19 2.84 6.54 -7.62
N GLY A 20 3.14 5.94 -8.77
CA GLY A 20 2.95 4.51 -8.98
C GLY A 20 3.74 3.67 -7.99
N ALA A 21 5.01 4.03 -7.74
CA ALA A 21 5.85 3.38 -6.75
C ALA A 21 5.32 3.55 -5.32
N ALA A 22 4.83 4.73 -4.94
CA ALA A 22 4.25 4.98 -3.62
C ALA A 22 2.98 4.15 -3.38
N LEU A 23 2.10 4.03 -4.38
CA LEU A 23 0.92 3.17 -4.32
C LEU A 23 1.31 1.69 -4.20
N LEU A 24 2.30 1.26 -4.97
CA LEU A 24 2.79 -0.13 -4.91
C LEU A 24 3.38 -0.45 -3.54
N LEU A 25 4.20 0.45 -2.98
CA LEU A 25 4.73 0.31 -1.62
C LEU A 25 3.62 0.26 -0.57
N PHE A 26 2.58 1.09 -0.71
CA PHE A 26 1.44 1.10 0.20
C PHE A 26 0.73 -0.27 0.25
N PHE A 27 0.45 -0.88 -0.92
CA PHE A 27 -0.16 -2.21 -0.95
C PHE A 27 0.76 -3.32 -0.44
N ILE A 28 2.07 -3.23 -0.70
CA ILE A 28 3.05 -4.17 -0.13
C ILE A 28 3.03 -4.10 1.39
N LEU A 29 3.01 -2.89 1.97
CA LEU A 29 2.97 -2.71 3.42
C LEU A 29 1.69 -3.31 4.03
N ILE A 30 0.53 -3.04 3.43
CA ILE A 30 -0.75 -3.65 3.88
C ILE A 30 -0.68 -5.17 3.83
N GLY A 31 -0.19 -5.74 2.72
CA GLY A 31 -0.06 -7.19 2.55
C GLY A 31 0.90 -7.81 3.59
N ALA A 32 2.05 -7.18 3.81
CA ALA A 32 3.01 -7.63 4.82
C ALA A 32 2.43 -7.56 6.23
N SER A 33 1.74 -6.47 6.58
CA SER A 33 1.04 -6.35 7.86
C SER A 33 -0.03 -7.42 8.04
N ALA A 34 -0.78 -7.73 6.98
CA ALA A 34 -1.81 -8.77 7.02
C ALA A 34 -1.21 -10.17 7.28
N LEU A 35 -0.09 -10.50 6.64
CA LEU A 35 0.61 -11.76 6.86
C LEU A 35 1.13 -11.90 8.29
N VAL A 36 1.71 -10.84 8.86
CA VAL A 36 2.22 -10.87 10.24
C VAL A 36 1.07 -11.01 11.23
N ALA A 37 -0.01 -10.23 11.06
CA ALA A 37 -1.16 -10.25 11.94
C ALA A 37 -1.93 -11.59 11.88
N ALA A 38 -1.95 -12.28 10.74
CA ALA A 38 -2.49 -13.64 10.62
C ALA A 38 -1.52 -14.71 11.18
N GLY A 39 -0.22 -14.54 10.91
CA GLY A 39 0.81 -15.53 11.22
C GLY A 39 1.01 -15.75 12.71
N ILE A 40 1.06 -14.67 13.51
CA ILE A 40 1.32 -14.77 14.96
C ILE A 40 0.25 -15.64 15.67
N PRO A 41 -1.07 -15.39 15.52
CA PRO A 41 -2.09 -16.25 16.12
C PRO A 41 -2.06 -17.67 15.57
N MET A 42 -1.82 -17.86 14.27
CA MET A 42 -1.80 -19.19 13.66
C MET A 42 -0.63 -20.05 14.14
N MET A 43 0.55 -19.46 14.34
CA MET A 43 1.69 -20.14 14.94
C MET A 43 1.39 -20.55 16.39
N LEU A 44 0.75 -19.66 17.17
CA LEU A 44 0.34 -19.98 18.54
C LEU A 44 -0.68 -21.14 18.58
N ILE A 45 -1.66 -21.14 17.67
CA ILE A 45 -2.64 -22.24 17.55
C ILE A 45 -1.92 -23.54 17.19
N ALA A 46 -0.97 -23.51 16.26
CA ALA A 46 -0.18 -24.70 15.90
C ALA A 46 0.57 -25.28 17.10
N GLU A 47 1.15 -24.41 17.94
CA GLU A 47 1.90 -24.82 19.13
C GLU A 47 0.98 -25.40 20.22
N VAL A 48 -0.18 -24.79 20.45
CA VAL A 48 -1.16 -25.25 21.46
C VAL A 48 -1.86 -26.55 21.02
N THR A 49 -2.13 -26.71 19.73
CA THR A 49 -2.86 -27.87 19.20
C THR A 49 -1.96 -29.01 18.76
N GLY A 50 -0.66 -28.74 18.56
CA GLY A 50 0.29 -29.67 17.95
C GLY A 50 0.08 -29.89 16.45
N ASP A 51 -0.86 -29.19 15.80
CA ASP A 51 -1.13 -29.33 14.36
C ASP A 51 -0.41 -28.24 13.55
N THR A 52 0.64 -28.65 12.84
CA THR A 52 1.48 -27.76 12.01
C THR A 52 0.77 -27.24 10.77
N ARG A 53 -0.42 -27.75 10.43
CA ARG A 53 -1.24 -27.20 9.34
C ARG A 53 -1.64 -25.76 9.61
N TRP A 54 -1.88 -25.38 10.87
CA TRP A 54 -2.22 -24.01 11.23
C TRP A 54 -1.12 -23.03 10.86
N SER A 55 0.14 -23.38 11.08
CA SER A 55 1.30 -22.54 10.76
C SER A 55 1.76 -22.62 9.30
N SER A 56 1.04 -23.33 8.42
CA SER A 56 1.44 -23.42 7.01
C SER A 56 1.30 -22.07 6.32
N ILE A 57 2.26 -21.72 5.46
CA ILE A 57 2.24 -20.45 4.70
C ILE A 57 0.95 -20.33 3.89
N ALA A 58 0.43 -21.43 3.34
CA ALA A 58 -0.82 -21.41 2.60
C ALA A 58 -1.99 -20.95 3.48
N ASN A 59 -2.13 -21.54 4.67
CA ASN A 59 -3.22 -21.19 5.59
C ASN A 59 -3.09 -19.77 6.14
N ILE A 60 -1.87 -19.37 6.52
CA ILE A 60 -1.58 -17.99 6.94
C ILE A 60 -1.92 -17.00 5.83
N SER A 61 -1.51 -17.30 4.59
CA SER A 61 -1.79 -16.44 3.43
C SER A 61 -3.28 -16.35 3.13
N THR A 62 -4.02 -17.46 3.26
CA THR A 62 -5.48 -17.49 3.09
C THR A 62 -6.18 -16.62 4.13
N VAL A 63 -5.84 -16.76 5.41
CA VAL A 63 -6.44 -15.93 6.47
C VAL A 63 -6.02 -14.46 6.34
N ALA A 64 -4.75 -14.21 6.02
CA ALA A 64 -4.27 -12.87 5.73
C ALA A 64 -5.06 -12.24 4.57
N ALA A 65 -5.30 -12.95 3.48
CA ALA A 65 -5.99 -12.42 2.31
C ALA A 65 -7.51 -12.23 2.53
N ILE A 66 -8.17 -13.16 3.23
CA ILE A 66 -9.64 -13.16 3.32
C ILE A 66 -10.15 -12.36 4.52
N ALA A 67 -9.46 -12.40 5.66
CA ALA A 67 -9.92 -11.77 6.89
C ALA A 67 -9.14 -10.49 7.21
N ILE A 68 -7.81 -10.57 7.22
CA ILE A 68 -6.99 -9.50 7.77
C ILE A 68 -6.77 -8.37 6.77
N PHE A 69 -6.49 -8.69 5.51
CA PHE A 69 -6.23 -7.70 4.47
C PHE A 69 -7.44 -6.79 4.24
N PRO A 70 -8.69 -7.29 4.12
CA PRO A 70 -9.85 -6.42 4.00
C PRO A 70 -10.05 -5.54 5.24
N TRP A 71 -9.81 -6.09 6.44
CA TRP A 71 -9.91 -5.33 7.69
C TRP A 71 -8.88 -4.20 7.76
N ILE A 72 -7.60 -4.48 7.47
CA ILE A 72 -6.55 -3.45 7.44
C ILE A 72 -6.84 -2.43 6.33
N ALA A 73 -7.24 -2.88 5.15
CA ALA A 73 -7.52 -2.02 3.99
C ALA A 73 -8.68 -1.04 4.24
N THR A 74 -9.66 -1.44 5.06
CA THR A 74 -10.83 -0.61 5.41
C THR A 74 -10.67 0.13 6.72
N SER A 75 -9.58 -0.08 7.46
CA SER A 75 -9.31 0.66 8.69
C SER A 75 -9.16 2.16 8.42
N SER A 76 -9.63 2.99 9.34
CA SER A 76 -9.59 4.44 9.23
C SER A 76 -8.18 4.98 9.01
N GLY A 77 -7.17 4.37 9.63
CA GLY A 77 -5.77 4.72 9.44
C GLY A 77 -5.28 4.48 8.01
N THR A 78 -5.58 3.31 7.45
CA THR A 78 -5.22 2.96 6.07
C THR A 78 -5.96 3.82 5.05
N VAL A 79 -7.27 4.04 5.25
CA VAL A 79 -8.08 4.92 4.39
C VAL A 79 -7.57 6.36 4.44
N GLY A 80 -7.22 6.86 5.64
CA GLY A 80 -6.64 8.19 5.81
C GLY A 80 -5.28 8.33 5.14
N ALA A 81 -4.40 7.34 5.29
CA ALA A 81 -3.09 7.31 4.61
C ALA A 81 -3.24 7.27 3.09
N PHE A 82 -4.21 6.50 2.58
CA PHE A 82 -4.54 6.48 1.17
C PHE A 82 -5.03 7.86 0.69
N GLN A 83 -5.99 8.47 1.40
CA GLN A 83 -6.50 9.80 1.06
C GLN A 83 -5.41 10.88 1.09
N ALA A 84 -4.49 10.85 2.07
CA ALA A 84 -3.37 11.76 2.14
C ALA A 84 -2.47 11.67 0.89
N LEU A 85 -2.26 10.46 0.35
CA LEU A 85 -1.51 10.24 -0.89
C LEU A 85 -2.15 10.99 -2.08
N PHE A 86 -3.49 11.02 -2.15
CA PHE A 86 -4.24 11.70 -3.21
C PHE A 86 -4.52 13.19 -2.93
N GLN A 87 -4.59 13.61 -1.67
CA GLN A 87 -4.76 15.02 -1.30
C GLN A 87 -3.47 15.81 -1.57
N THR A 88 -2.32 15.27 -1.19
CA THR A 88 -0.99 15.81 -1.56
C THR A 88 -0.88 16.00 -3.08
N GLN A 89 -1.52 15.13 -3.85
CA GLN A 89 -1.59 15.22 -5.31
C GLN A 89 -2.53 16.34 -5.81
N SER A 90 -3.66 16.58 -5.14
CA SER A 90 -4.60 17.64 -5.50
C SER A 90 -4.01 19.04 -5.25
N ASP A 91 -3.29 19.21 -4.15
CA ASP A 91 -2.70 20.50 -3.78
C ASP A 91 -1.48 20.82 -4.65
N ALA A 92 -0.62 19.82 -4.94
CA ALA A 92 0.47 19.98 -5.89
C ALA A 92 0.00 20.37 -7.31
N ASN A 93 -1.18 19.90 -7.73
CA ASN A 93 -1.77 20.25 -9.02
C ASN A 93 -2.39 21.66 -9.00
N ARG A 94 -3.04 22.06 -7.90
CA ARG A 94 -3.59 23.42 -7.73
C ARG A 94 -2.50 24.48 -7.75
N ASP A 95 -1.39 24.25 -7.05
CA ASP A 95 -0.25 25.17 -7.03
C ASP A 95 0.39 25.35 -8.40
N ARG A 96 0.42 24.30 -9.23
CA ARG A 96 0.89 24.39 -10.62
C ARG A 96 -0.07 25.16 -11.52
N ALA A 97 -1.38 25.02 -11.30
CA ALA A 97 -2.38 25.77 -12.05
C ALA A 97 -2.36 27.26 -11.70
N ALA A 98 -2.10 27.61 -10.43
CA ALA A 98 -2.00 29.00 -9.98
C ALA A 98 -0.71 29.72 -10.43
N ARG A 99 0.33 28.97 -10.82
CA ARG A 99 1.62 29.49 -11.31
C ARG A 99 1.73 29.59 -12.84
N ARG A 100 0.68 29.24 -13.57
CA ARG A 100 0.58 29.39 -15.04
C ARG A 100 -0.31 30.57 -15.39
#